data_AF-A0A562ZS03-F1
#
_entry.id   AF-A0A562ZS03-F1
#
_cell.length_a   1.000
_cell.length_b   1.000
_cell.length_c   1.000
_cell.angle_alpha   90.00
_cell.angle_beta   90.00
_cell.angle_gamma   90.00
#
_symmetry.space_group_name_H-M   'P 1'
#
loop_
_entity.id
_entity.type
_entity.pdbx_description
1 polymer ?
#
loop_
_entity_poly.entity_id
_entity_poly.type
_entity_poly.pdbx_seq_one_letter_code
_entity_poly.pdbx_strand_id
1 'polypeptide(L)'
;MGDYRHWRDQAGAAAQAAIGLLVVEDHPAARPCPSCARLMQRVRVGATPDFRLDRCAACALLWLDRGEWDALRSAGLATSLEEILSERWQRDLQAQEVRTRRIAQLREKHGAECMEELARMREWLDTQPHRDELLALLRAGW
;
A
#
# COMPACT_ATOMS: atom_id res chain seq x y z
N MET A 1 -28.11 -9.15 9.22
CA MET A 1 -26.71 -9.58 9.05
C MET A 1 -26.47 -9.89 7.58
N GLY A 2 -25.99 -8.92 6.80
CA GLY A 2 -25.84 -9.09 5.35
C GLY A 2 -24.67 -10.02 4.99
N ASP A 3 -24.88 -10.88 4.00
CA ASP A 3 -23.89 -11.78 3.39
C ASP A 3 -23.07 -11.02 2.33
N TYR A 4 -21.74 -11.22 2.36
CA TYR A 4 -20.76 -10.68 1.41
C TYR A 4 -21.12 -10.92 -0.06
N ARG A 5 -21.70 -12.09 -0.38
CA ARG A 5 -22.06 -12.44 -1.77
C ARG A 5 -23.11 -11.50 -2.35
N HIS A 6 -24.07 -11.08 -1.53
CA HIS A 6 -25.14 -10.19 -1.95
C HIS A 6 -24.63 -8.76 -2.23
N TRP A 7 -23.61 -8.31 -1.50
CA TRP A 7 -22.98 -7.00 -1.71
C TRP A 7 -22.07 -6.97 -2.94
N ARG A 8 -21.38 -8.07 -3.24
CA ARG A 8 -20.53 -8.18 -4.43
C ARG A 8 -21.35 -8.06 -5.72
N ASP A 9 -22.49 -8.72 -5.78
CA ASP A 9 -23.34 -8.71 -6.98
C ASP A 9 -24.02 -7.34 -7.21
N GLN A 10 -24.08 -6.50 -6.17
CA GLN A 10 -24.56 -5.11 -6.25
C GLN A 10 -23.45 -4.08 -6.54
N ALA A 11 -22.18 -4.47 -6.52
CA ALA A 11 -21.05 -3.59 -6.76
C ALA A 11 -20.82 -3.31 -8.28
N GLY A 12 -21.90 -3.10 -9.02
CA GLY A 12 -21.89 -2.71 -10.42
C GLY A 12 -21.75 -1.20 -10.61
N ALA A 13 -20.56 -0.79 -11.09
CA ALA A 13 -20.30 0.43 -11.86
C ALA A 13 -20.89 1.77 -11.35
N ALA A 14 -20.42 2.26 -10.19
CA ALA A 14 -20.28 3.70 -9.93
C ALA A 14 -19.60 3.95 -8.58
N ALA A 15 -18.39 4.54 -8.59
CA ALA A 15 -17.95 5.57 -7.63
C ALA A 15 -16.46 5.93 -7.83
N GLN A 16 -16.10 6.55 -8.96
CA GLN A 16 -14.73 7.05 -9.16
C GLN A 16 -14.47 8.45 -8.59
N ALA A 17 -15.35 9.01 -7.74
CA ALA A 17 -15.39 10.48 -7.57
C ALA A 17 -15.11 11.03 -6.15
N ALA A 18 -14.69 10.25 -5.15
CA ALA A 18 -14.52 10.81 -3.79
C ALA A 18 -13.45 10.14 -2.91
N ILE A 19 -12.31 9.73 -3.47
CA ILE A 19 -11.21 9.12 -2.68
C ILE A 19 -10.67 10.07 -1.59
N GLY A 20 -10.94 11.38 -1.66
CA GLY A 20 -10.47 12.39 -0.70
C GLY A 20 -11.47 12.90 0.35
N LEU A 21 -12.74 12.45 0.37
CA LEU A 21 -13.77 13.01 1.26
C LEU A 21 -14.43 12.00 2.21
N LEU A 22 -14.04 10.73 2.13
CA LEU A 22 -14.60 9.70 3.00
C LEU A 22 -13.88 9.74 4.35
N VAL A 23 -14.64 10.06 5.40
CA VAL A 23 -14.18 9.86 6.78
C VAL A 23 -14.14 8.36 7.01
N VAL A 24 -12.93 7.81 7.05
CA VAL A 24 -12.69 6.41 7.42
C VAL A 24 -12.28 6.40 8.88
N GLU A 25 -13.05 5.71 9.71
CA GLU A 25 -12.66 5.46 11.10
C GLU A 25 -11.64 4.32 11.11
N ASP A 26 -10.35 4.66 11.18
CA ASP A 26 -9.26 3.70 11.43
C ASP A 26 -8.96 3.67 12.94
N HIS A 27 -9.32 2.58 13.61
CA HIS A 27 -8.98 2.38 15.02
C HIS A 27 -7.57 1.79 15.19
N PRO A 28 -6.67 2.40 15.98
CA PRO A 28 -5.28 1.94 16.07
C PRO A 28 -5.10 0.61 16.84
N ALA A 29 -6.11 0.21 17.62
CA ALA A 29 -6.03 -0.98 18.47
C ALA A 29 -6.59 -2.23 17.79
N ALA A 30 -5.92 -3.37 17.99
CA ALA A 30 -6.46 -4.66 17.59
C ALA A 30 -7.67 -5.04 18.45
N ARG A 31 -8.71 -5.58 17.82
CA ARG A 31 -9.98 -5.98 18.47
C ARG A 31 -10.16 -7.49 18.52
N PRO A 32 -10.94 -8.03 19.47
CA PRO A 32 -11.31 -9.45 19.46
C PRO A 32 -12.31 -9.75 18.34
N CYS A 33 -12.16 -10.90 17.69
CA CYS A 33 -13.07 -11.37 16.66
C CYS A 33 -14.45 -11.70 17.29
N PRO A 34 -15.56 -11.18 16.76
CA PRO A 34 -16.89 -11.43 17.31
C PRO A 34 -17.34 -12.90 17.15
N SER A 35 -16.73 -13.66 16.23
CA SER A 35 -17.08 -15.06 15.99
C SER A 35 -16.31 -16.06 16.86
N CYS A 36 -15.01 -15.80 17.12
CA CYS A 36 -14.15 -16.77 17.83
C CYS A 36 -13.31 -16.17 18.97
N ALA A 37 -13.54 -14.90 19.32
CA ALA A 37 -12.85 -14.14 20.38
C ALA A 37 -11.33 -13.95 20.23
N ARG A 38 -10.70 -14.52 19.20
CA ARG A 38 -9.26 -14.32 18.93
C ARG A 38 -8.97 -12.90 18.45
N LEU A 39 -7.79 -12.38 18.81
CA LEU A 39 -7.33 -11.07 18.38
C LEU A 39 -7.22 -10.99 16.85
N MET A 40 -7.79 -9.94 16.26
CA MET A 40 -7.75 -9.70 14.82
C MET A 40 -6.45 -9.03 14.40
N GLN A 41 -6.03 -9.30 13.17
CA GLN A 41 -4.88 -8.67 12.54
C GLN A 41 -5.33 -7.47 11.71
N ARG A 42 -4.62 -6.36 11.83
CA ARG A 42 -4.85 -5.16 11.01
C ARG A 42 -4.09 -5.29 9.69
N VAL A 43 -4.81 -5.46 8.59
CA VAL A 43 -4.26 -5.61 7.24
C VAL A 43 -4.45 -4.32 6.45
N ARG A 44 -3.37 -3.81 5.86
CA ARG A 44 -3.40 -2.56 5.11
C ARG A 44 -4.03 -2.78 3.74
N VAL A 45 -4.91 -1.88 3.33
CA VAL A 45 -5.60 -2.00 2.04
C VAL A 45 -4.76 -1.45 0.89
N GLY A 46 -4.13 -0.29 1.09
CA GLY A 46 -3.30 0.36 0.08
C GLY A 46 -2.57 1.58 0.62
N ALA A 47 -1.86 2.28 -0.26
CA ALA A 47 -1.23 3.56 0.08
C ALA A 47 -2.19 4.75 -0.07
N THR A 48 -3.18 4.66 -0.97
CA THR A 48 -4.22 5.68 -1.17
C THR A 48 -5.53 5.00 -1.62
N PRO A 49 -6.57 4.93 -0.77
CA PRO A 49 -6.61 5.40 0.61
C PRO A 49 -5.77 4.51 1.55
N ASP A 50 -5.12 5.15 2.53
CA ASP A 50 -4.33 4.46 3.56
C ASP A 50 -5.20 4.16 4.79
N PHE A 51 -5.69 2.93 4.87
CA PHE A 51 -6.45 2.44 6.01
C PHE A 51 -6.26 0.93 6.16
N ARG A 52 -6.66 0.40 7.32
CA ARG A 52 -6.47 -1.00 7.68
C ARG A 52 -7.77 -1.67 8.08
N LEU A 53 -8.05 -2.80 7.43
CA LEU A 53 -9.17 -3.68 7.80
C LEU A 53 -8.75 -4.62 8.92
N ASP A 54 -9.71 -5.07 9.71
CA ASP A 54 -9.49 -6.12 10.70
C ASP A 54 -9.85 -7.49 10.13
N ARG A 55 -8.87 -8.41 10.09
CA ARG A 55 -9.07 -9.79 9.65
C ARG A 55 -8.73 -10.77 10.78
N CYS A 56 -9.64 -11.70 11.06
CA CYS A 56 -9.34 -12.81 11.94
C CYS A 56 -8.54 -13.90 11.20
N ALA A 57 -7.30 -14.16 11.62
CA ALA A 57 -6.47 -15.21 11.04
C ALA A 57 -7.02 -16.64 11.23
N ALA A 58 -7.90 -16.84 12.23
CA ALA A 58 -8.39 -18.16 12.60
C ALA A 58 -9.66 -18.58 11.86
N CYS A 59 -10.63 -17.65 11.70
CA CYS A 59 -11.91 -17.93 11.07
C CYS A 59 -12.14 -17.14 9.77
N ALA A 60 -11.12 -16.41 9.30
CA ALA A 60 -11.14 -15.57 8.10
C ALA A 60 -12.21 -14.47 8.09
N LEU A 61 -12.87 -14.20 9.22
CA LEU A 61 -13.85 -13.13 9.34
C LEU A 61 -13.16 -11.78 9.11
N LEU A 62 -13.72 -10.99 8.20
CA LEU A 62 -13.34 -9.61 7.96
C LEU A 62 -14.32 -8.69 8.70
N TRP A 63 -13.78 -7.78 9.48
CA TRP A 63 -14.54 -6.73 10.15
C TRP A 63 -14.21 -5.40 9.47
N LEU A 64 -15.26 -4.64 9.16
CA LEU A 64 -15.15 -3.30 8.59
C LEU A 64 -15.80 -2.30 9.52
N ASP A 65 -15.09 -1.22 9.82
CA ASP A 65 -15.60 -0.07 10.53
C ASP A 65 -16.39 0.88 9.61
N ARG A 66 -16.95 1.91 10.24
CA ARG A 66 -17.73 2.93 9.53
C ARG A 66 -16.85 3.60 8.47
N GLY A 67 -17.36 3.63 7.23
CA GLY A 67 -16.71 4.27 6.10
C GLY A 67 -15.67 3.40 5.37
N GLU A 68 -15.18 2.31 5.96
CA GLU A 68 -14.17 1.45 5.31
C GLU A 68 -14.71 0.73 4.07
N TRP A 69 -15.97 0.27 4.12
CA TRP A 69 -16.61 -0.35 2.96
C TRP A 69 -16.81 0.64 1.81
N ASP A 70 -17.26 1.86 2.11
CA ASP A 70 -17.42 2.90 1.10
C ASP A 70 -16.07 3.34 0.51
N ALA A 71 -15.02 3.38 1.34
CA ALA A 71 -13.65 3.62 0.90
C ALA A 71 -13.18 2.53 -0.09
N LEU A 72 -13.37 1.24 0.24
CA LEU A 72 -13.08 0.13 -0.68
C LEU A 72 -13.82 0.27 -2.01
N ARG A 73 -15.12 0.57 -1.97
CA ARG A 73 -15.93 0.74 -3.18
C ARG A 73 -15.45 1.93 -4.02
N SER A 74 -15.18 3.07 -3.39
CA SER A 74 -14.71 4.28 -4.08
C SER A 74 -13.31 4.13 -4.68
N ALA A 75 -12.47 3.29 -4.07
CA ALA A 75 -11.15 2.95 -4.57
C ALA A 75 -11.19 1.88 -5.68
N GLY A 76 -12.37 1.34 -6.02
CA GLY A 76 -12.51 0.25 -6.97
C GLY A 76 -11.98 -1.10 -6.46
N LEU A 77 -11.82 -1.24 -5.13
CA LEU A 77 -11.20 -2.39 -4.48
C LEU A 77 -12.21 -3.38 -3.89
N ALA A 78 -13.50 -3.07 -3.92
CA ALA A 78 -14.55 -3.91 -3.33
C ALA A 78 -14.61 -5.33 -3.89
N THR A 79 -14.22 -5.53 -5.16
CA THR A 79 -14.18 -6.85 -5.82
C THR A 79 -12.84 -7.57 -5.67
N SER A 80 -11.80 -6.90 -5.15
CA SER A 80 -10.43 -7.41 -5.08
C SER A 80 -9.99 -7.72 -3.65
N LEU A 81 -10.95 -7.94 -2.74
CA LEU A 81 -10.66 -8.22 -1.33
C LEU A 81 -9.77 -9.44 -1.14
N GLU A 82 -9.98 -10.52 -1.90
CA GLU A 82 -9.14 -11.72 -1.83
C GLU A 82 -7.67 -11.42 -2.19
N GLU A 83 -7.46 -10.54 -3.17
CA GLU A 83 -6.13 -10.09 -3.59
C GLU A 83 -5.48 -9.21 -2.52
N ILE A 84 -6.22 -8.23 -1.97
CA ILE A 84 -5.74 -7.35 -0.89
C ILE A 84 -5.33 -8.15 0.34
N LEU A 85 -6.10 -9.19 0.67
CA LEU A 85 -5.84 -10.05 1.83
C LEU A 85 -4.75 -11.10 1.56
N SER A 86 -4.25 -11.20 0.33
CA SER A 86 -3.19 -12.15 -0.02
C SER A 86 -1.84 -11.75 0.60
N GLU A 87 -1.01 -12.75 0.91
CA GLU A 87 0.35 -12.50 1.40
C GLU A 87 1.20 -11.73 0.39
N ARG A 88 0.99 -11.97 -0.91
CA ARG A 88 1.71 -11.29 -1.98
C ARG A 88 1.44 -9.78 -1.94
N TRP A 89 0.17 -9.39 -1.93
CA TRP A 89 -0.21 -7.97 -1.86
C TRP A 89 0.35 -7.30 -0.60
N GLN A 90 0.22 -7.94 0.56
CA GLN A 90 0.74 -7.40 1.81
C GLN A 90 2.27 -7.22 1.79
N ARG A 91 3.02 -8.17 1.18
CA ARG A 91 4.47 -8.04 0.98
C ARG A 91 4.83 -6.90 0.02
N ASP A 92 4.09 -6.79 -1.09
CA ASP A 92 4.33 -5.75 -2.09
C ASP A 92 4.09 -4.35 -1.50
N LEU A 93 3.02 -4.16 -0.72
CA LEU A 93 2.76 -2.91 0.01
C LEU A 93 3.87 -2.57 1.00
N GLN A 94 4.34 -3.55 1.79
CA GLN A 94 5.44 -3.33 2.73
C GLN A 94 6.73 -2.95 2.01
N ALA A 95 7.06 -3.63 0.90
CA ALA A 95 8.25 -3.34 0.11
C ALA A 95 8.20 -1.93 -0.51
N GLN A 96 7.03 -1.52 -1.01
CA GLN A 96 6.81 -0.17 -1.54
C GLN A 96 6.97 0.89 -0.46
N GLU A 97 6.38 0.69 0.73
CA GLU A 97 6.50 1.63 1.85
C GLU A 97 7.95 1.79 2.31
N VAL A 98 8.68 0.69 2.49
CA VAL A 98 10.10 0.71 2.86
C VAL A 98 10.92 1.47 1.82
N ARG A 99 10.66 1.24 0.52
CA ARG A 99 11.35 1.96 -0.56
C ARG A 99 11.04 3.46 -0.54
N THR A 100 9.77 3.83 -0.42
CA THR A 100 9.33 5.24 -0.36
C THR A 100 9.97 5.95 0.82
N ARG A 101 9.94 5.34 2.01
CA ARG A 101 10.58 5.88 3.22
C ARG A 101 12.09 6.05 3.03
N ARG A 102 12.77 5.07 2.44
CA ARG A 102 14.21 5.16 2.17
C ARG A 102 14.54 6.30 1.21
N ILE A 103 13.77 6.48 0.14
CA ILE A 103 13.95 7.58 -0.82
C ILE A 103 13.72 8.93 -0.13
N ALA A 104 12.67 9.05 0.69
CA ALA A 104 12.38 10.26 1.44
C ALA A 104 13.53 10.62 2.40
N GLN A 105 14.05 9.64 3.13
CA GLN A 105 15.21 9.82 4.03
C GLN A 105 16.47 10.27 3.28
N LEU A 106 16.74 9.71 2.09
CA LEU A 106 17.87 10.14 1.27
C LEU A 106 17.69 11.58 0.78
N ARG A 107 16.48 11.95 0.35
CA ARG A 107 16.17 13.34 -0.06
C ARG A 107 16.28 14.33 1.09
N GLU A 108 15.82 13.96 2.27
CA GLU A 108 15.97 14.78 3.48
C GLU A 108 17.44 14.97 3.84
N LYS A 109 18.22 13.89 3.80
CA LYS A 109 19.64 13.92 4.19
C LYS A 109 20.54 14.65 3.19
N HIS A 110 20.29 14.50 1.89
CA HIS A 110 21.18 14.96 0.82
C HIS A 110 20.62 16.15 0.02
N GLY A 111 19.35 16.51 0.21
CA GLY A 111 18.67 17.55 -0.55
C GLY A 111 18.08 17.04 -1.88
N ALA A 112 17.07 17.77 -2.38
CA ALA A 112 16.37 17.41 -3.62
C ALA A 112 17.31 17.46 -4.84
N GLU A 113 18.05 18.56 -5.00
CA GLU A 113 18.96 18.79 -6.13
C GLU A 113 20.03 17.69 -6.24
N CYS A 114 20.65 17.30 -5.13
CA CYS A 114 21.64 16.22 -5.11
C CYS A 114 21.04 14.88 -5.55
N MET A 115 19.83 14.57 -5.10
CA MET A 115 19.15 13.33 -5.46
C MET A 115 18.66 13.32 -6.91
N GLU A 116 18.27 14.46 -7.46
CA GLU A 116 17.91 14.63 -8.87
C GLU A 116 19.14 14.45 -9.77
N GLU A 117 20.28 15.03 -9.39
CA GLU A 117 21.53 14.87 -10.11
C GLU A 117 22.02 13.41 -10.09
N LEU A 118 21.94 12.73 -8.95
CA LEU A 118 22.22 11.30 -8.85
C LEU A 118 21.29 10.44 -9.74
N ALA A 119 20.01 10.84 -9.86
CA ALA A 119 19.07 10.15 -10.74
C ALA A 119 19.44 10.34 -12.22
N ARG A 120 19.78 11.57 -12.62
CA ARG A 120 20.27 11.91 -13.97
C ARG A 120 21.53 11.11 -14.32
N MET A 121 22.51 11.07 -13.42
CA MET A 121 23.75 10.30 -13.62
C MET A 121 23.47 8.81 -13.78
N ARG A 122 22.56 8.24 -12.97
CA ARG A 122 22.18 6.83 -13.09
C ARG A 122 21.52 6.55 -14.42
N GLU A 123 20.57 7.38 -14.85
CA GLU A 123 19.89 7.23 -16.14
C GLU A 123 20.89 7.27 -17.30
N TRP A 124 21.81 8.24 -17.29
CA TRP A 124 22.88 8.29 -18.28
C TRP A 124 23.78 7.05 -18.24
N LEU A 125 24.21 6.61 -17.05
CA LEU A 125 25.04 5.40 -16.89
C LEU A 125 24.36 4.13 -17.42
N ASP A 126 23.05 4.00 -17.24
CA ASP A 126 22.29 2.85 -17.73
C ASP A 126 22.22 2.79 -19.27
N THR A 127 22.50 3.90 -19.97
CA THR A 127 22.64 3.95 -21.44
C THR A 127 24.05 3.59 -21.96
N GLN A 128 25.04 3.42 -21.06
CA GLN A 128 26.42 3.20 -21.47
C GLN A 128 26.75 1.69 -21.53
N PRO A 129 27.52 1.24 -22.55
CA PRO A 129 27.88 -0.18 -22.69
C PRO A 129 28.83 -0.69 -21.59
N HIS A 130 29.62 0.20 -20.98
CA HIS A 130 30.62 -0.14 -19.95
C HIS A 130 30.33 0.54 -18.61
N ARG A 131 29.07 0.53 -18.18
CA ARG A 131 28.59 1.17 -16.94
C ARG A 131 29.47 0.94 -15.71
N ASP A 132 29.90 -0.31 -15.47
CA ASP A 132 30.64 -0.65 -14.26
C ASP A 132 32.08 -0.12 -14.27
N GLU A 133 32.71 -0.02 -15.45
CA GLU A 133 34.03 0.62 -15.64
C GLU A 133 33.94 2.13 -15.38
N LEU A 134 32.90 2.79 -15.91
CA LEU A 134 32.65 4.22 -15.68
C LEU A 134 32.43 4.53 -14.20
N LEU A 135 31.71 3.65 -13.48
CA LEU A 135 31.53 3.78 -12.03
C LEU A 135 32.85 3.58 -11.26
N ALA A 136 33.74 2.69 -11.72
CA ALA A 136 35.04 2.49 -11.11
C ALA A 136 35.93 3.74 -11.28
N LEU A 137 35.97 4.34 -12.46
CA LEU A 137 36.69 5.60 -12.74
C LEU A 137 36.18 6.74 -11.85
N LEU A 138 34.85 6.91 -11.75
CA LEU A 138 34.26 7.96 -10.92
C LEU A 138 34.59 7.82 -9.43
N ARG A 139 34.65 6.58 -8.92
CA ARG A 139 35.00 6.32 -7.51
C ARG A 139 36.47 6.61 -7.19
N ALA A 140 37.35 6.40 -8.15
CA ALA A 140 38.78 6.45 -7.91
C ALA A 140 39.43 7.76 -8.39
N GLY A 141 38.60 8.72 -8.85
CA GLY A 141 38.98 10.12 -9.09
C GLY A 141 39.76 10.39 -10.36
N TRP A 142 39.48 9.60 -11.40
CA TRP A 142 40.26 9.51 -12.64
C TRP A 142 39.86 10.55 -13.69
#